data_AF-A0A3N5EFA2-F1
#
_entry.id   AF-A0A3N5EFA2-F1
#
_cell.length_a   1.000
_cell.length_b   1.000
_cell.length_c   1.000
_cell.angle_alpha   90.00
_cell.angle_beta   90.00
_cell.angle_gamma   90.00
#
_symmetry.space_group_name_H-M   'P 1'
#
loop_
_entity.id
_entity.type
_entity.pdbx_description
1 polymer ?
#
loop_
_entity_poly.entity_id
_entity_poly.type
_entity_poly.pdbx_seq_one_letter_code
_entity_poly.pdbx_strand_id
1 'polypeptide(L)'
;MRRVLQITFYLLSVALLFSACQKDKNENDLLGIVGAKLDTITFTHSMKGWELYSWPLTSSWRYSLMVGTNTIKTLPQVKNNPISVLGEDSLKALLIKLPKGEEIHWIGQQRLYNTWNSDYGNIKLPPRAIQLEIKEFCESRYLKIIIEE
;
A
#
# COMPACT_ATOMS: atom_id res chain seq x y z
N MET A 1 -64.89 -6.02 17.67
CA MET A 1 -64.04 -7.16 17.27
C MET A 1 -63.80 -7.14 15.77
N ARG A 2 -62.67 -6.59 15.29
CA ARG A 2 -62.09 -6.76 13.92
C ARG A 2 -60.99 -5.71 13.66
N ARG A 3 -59.98 -5.60 14.52
CA ARG A 3 -58.79 -4.74 14.27
C ARG A 3 -57.52 -5.27 14.95
N VAL A 4 -57.32 -6.60 14.96
CA VAL A 4 -56.11 -7.23 15.56
C VAL A 4 -55.41 -8.17 14.56
N LEU A 5 -55.81 -8.18 13.29
CA LEU A 5 -55.39 -9.19 12.31
C LEU A 5 -54.69 -8.61 11.07
N GLN A 6 -53.90 -7.54 11.22
CA GLN A 6 -53.15 -6.96 10.08
C GLN A 6 -51.72 -6.47 10.41
N ILE A 7 -51.22 -6.64 11.64
CA ILE A 7 -49.87 -6.15 12.02
C ILE A 7 -48.92 -7.31 12.40
N THR A 8 -49.23 -8.53 11.96
CA THR A 8 -48.30 -9.68 12.09
C THR A 8 -47.67 -10.10 10.76
N PHE A 9 -47.90 -9.34 9.68
CA PHE A 9 -47.32 -9.59 8.36
C PHE A 9 -46.15 -8.66 7.99
N TYR A 10 -45.66 -7.84 8.92
CA TYR A 10 -44.50 -6.96 8.73
C TYR A 10 -43.22 -7.47 9.42
N LEU A 11 -43.21 -8.71 9.88
CA LEU A 11 -42.05 -9.35 10.51
C LEU A 11 -41.38 -10.43 9.62
N LEU A 12 -41.73 -10.49 8.33
CA LEU A 12 -41.26 -11.55 7.43
C LEU A 12 -40.90 -11.05 6.01
N SER A 13 -40.24 -9.89 5.87
CA SER A 13 -39.75 -9.46 4.53
C SER A 13 -38.61 -8.42 4.51
N VAL A 14 -37.83 -8.25 5.59
CA VAL A 14 -36.59 -7.43 5.54
C VAL A 14 -35.44 -8.17 6.22
N ALA A 15 -35.28 -9.42 5.82
CA ALA A 15 -34.06 -10.19 6.05
C ALA A 15 -33.65 -10.75 4.70
N LEU A 16 -33.08 -9.90 3.83
CA LEU A 16 -32.36 -10.26 2.59
C LEU A 16 -31.83 -8.97 1.92
N LEU A 17 -31.01 -8.20 2.63
CA LEU A 17 -30.01 -7.34 2.02
C LEU A 17 -28.65 -7.68 2.65
N PHE A 18 -28.30 -8.97 2.57
CA PHE A 18 -26.90 -9.34 2.48
C PHE A 18 -26.43 -8.84 1.12
N SER A 19 -25.84 -7.64 1.09
CA SER A 19 -24.95 -7.29 -0.01
C SER A 19 -23.82 -8.30 0.03
N ALA A 20 -23.99 -9.35 -0.78
CA ALA A 20 -22.95 -10.27 -1.14
C ALA A 20 -21.82 -9.45 -1.72
N CYS A 21 -20.78 -9.21 -0.92
CA CYS A 21 -19.49 -8.78 -1.41
C CYS A 21 -19.03 -9.91 -2.33
N GLN A 22 -19.17 -9.72 -3.64
CA GLN A 22 -18.69 -10.65 -4.65
C GLN A 22 -17.20 -10.81 -4.44
N LYS A 23 -16.83 -11.92 -3.80
CA LYS A 23 -15.47 -12.45 -3.78
C LYS A 23 -15.18 -12.96 -5.18
N ASP A 24 -14.84 -12.05 -6.08
CA ASP A 24 -14.37 -12.38 -7.41
C ASP A 24 -13.03 -13.11 -7.26
N LYS A 25 -13.11 -14.43 -7.42
CA LYS A 25 -11.97 -15.32 -7.52
C LYS A 25 -11.27 -15.04 -8.85
N ASN A 26 -10.20 -14.25 -8.81
CA ASN A 26 -9.00 -14.55 -9.58
C ASN A 26 -7.73 -13.95 -8.93
N GLU A 27 -7.56 -14.19 -7.63
CA GLU A 27 -6.44 -13.65 -6.84
C GLU A 27 -5.21 -14.58 -6.77
N ASN A 28 -5.25 -15.78 -7.36
CA ASN A 28 -4.15 -16.73 -7.22
C ASN A 28 -3.02 -16.56 -8.25
N ASP A 29 -3.18 -15.74 -9.29
CA ASP A 29 -2.13 -15.48 -10.30
C ASP A 29 -1.37 -14.14 -10.08
N LEU A 30 -1.85 -13.31 -9.15
CA LEU A 30 -1.19 -12.05 -8.73
C LEU A 30 -0.56 -12.12 -7.33
N LEU A 31 -0.88 -13.18 -6.57
CA LEU A 31 -0.26 -13.53 -5.28
C LEU A 31 1.11 -14.24 -5.42
N GLY A 32 1.52 -14.60 -6.65
CA GLY A 32 2.62 -15.53 -6.91
C GLY A 32 4.06 -15.04 -6.69
N ILE A 33 4.32 -13.74 -6.42
CA ILE A 33 5.69 -13.22 -6.24
C ILE A 33 5.93 -12.57 -4.86
N VAL A 34 4.89 -12.32 -4.06
CA VAL A 34 5.03 -11.45 -2.88
C VAL A 34 5.34 -12.22 -1.59
N GLY A 35 4.76 -13.41 -1.36
CA GLY A 35 4.99 -14.15 -0.11
C GLY A 35 6.36 -14.83 -0.03
N ALA A 36 6.62 -15.78 -0.94
CA ALA A 36 7.85 -16.59 -0.92
C ALA A 36 9.14 -15.76 -1.15
N LYS A 37 9.04 -14.63 -1.87
CA LYS A 37 10.17 -13.73 -2.06
C LYS A 37 10.42 -12.85 -0.84
N LEU A 38 9.39 -12.44 -0.11
CA LEU A 38 9.56 -11.57 1.04
C LEU A 38 10.29 -12.26 2.20
N ASP A 39 10.06 -13.57 2.37
CA ASP A 39 10.70 -14.36 3.42
C ASP A 39 12.22 -14.47 3.26
N THR A 40 12.71 -14.42 2.03
CA THR A 40 14.14 -14.50 1.71
C THR A 40 14.86 -13.15 1.71
N ILE A 41 14.13 -12.04 1.78
CA ILE A 41 14.71 -10.70 1.82
C ILE A 41 15.16 -10.36 3.24
N THR A 42 16.42 -9.98 3.36
CA THR A 42 17.00 -9.37 4.56
C THR A 42 17.56 -8.00 4.20
N PHE A 43 17.42 -7.04 5.11
CA PHE A 43 17.91 -5.69 4.92
C PHE A 43 19.04 -5.39 5.90
N THR A 44 20.07 -4.73 5.41
CA THR A 44 21.12 -4.11 6.22
C THR A 44 20.82 -2.63 6.41
N HIS A 45 21.44 -2.01 7.42
CA HIS A 45 21.32 -0.57 7.62
C HIS A 45 21.72 0.21 6.37
N SER A 46 20.98 1.28 6.05
CA SER A 46 21.27 2.15 4.92
C SER A 46 21.82 3.50 5.40
N MET A 47 23.03 3.84 4.96
CA MET A 47 23.63 5.15 5.28
C MET A 47 22.86 6.34 4.70
N LYS A 48 22.02 6.11 3.68
CA LYS A 48 21.23 7.12 2.99
C LYS A 48 19.73 6.94 3.19
N GLY A 49 19.33 6.03 4.09
CA GLY A 49 17.94 5.64 4.27
C GLY A 49 17.37 4.90 3.06
N TRP A 50 16.06 4.89 2.96
CA TRP A 50 15.28 4.18 1.95
C TRP A 50 14.38 5.15 1.21
N GLU A 51 14.10 4.85 -0.05
CA GLU A 51 13.14 5.56 -0.89
C GLU A 51 11.94 4.63 -1.13
N LEU A 52 10.74 5.11 -0.78
CA LEU A 52 9.49 4.42 -1.02
C LEU A 52 8.75 5.15 -2.15
N TYR A 53 8.35 4.39 -3.16
CA TYR A 53 7.53 4.87 -4.27
C TYR A 53 6.21 4.12 -4.31
N SER A 54 5.14 4.79 -4.72
CA SER A 54 3.81 4.20 -4.82
C SER A 54 3.09 4.60 -6.11
N TRP A 55 2.20 3.75 -6.59
CA TRP A 55 1.30 4.07 -7.69
C TRP A 55 0.01 3.24 -7.61
N PRO A 56 -1.11 3.78 -8.11
CA PRO A 56 -2.36 3.05 -8.10
C PRO A 56 -2.36 1.94 -9.14
N LEU A 57 -3.08 0.88 -8.81
CA LEU A 57 -3.62 -0.13 -9.71
C LEU A 57 -5.15 -0.11 -9.60
N THR A 58 -5.83 -0.96 -10.38
CA THR A 58 -7.31 -0.97 -10.50
C THR A 58 -8.04 -1.06 -9.15
N SER A 59 -7.52 -1.81 -8.19
CA SER A 59 -8.16 -2.03 -6.88
C SER A 59 -7.21 -1.91 -5.69
N SER A 60 -5.96 -1.54 -5.91
CA SER A 60 -4.93 -1.54 -4.87
C SER A 60 -3.77 -0.61 -5.20
N TRP A 61 -2.79 -0.53 -4.30
CA TRP A 61 -1.57 0.22 -4.49
C TRP A 61 -0.39 -0.71 -4.66
N ARG A 62 0.51 -0.37 -5.58
CA ARG A 62 1.82 -1.01 -5.68
C ARG A 62 2.86 -0.10 -5.05
N TYR A 63 3.78 -0.73 -4.34
CA TYR A 63 4.86 -0.07 -3.63
C TYR A 63 6.20 -0.63 -4.07
N SER A 64 7.22 0.23 -4.15
CA SER A 64 8.59 -0.13 -4.49
C SER A 64 9.51 0.49 -3.47
N LEU A 65 10.28 -0.35 -2.77
CA LEU A 65 11.22 0.07 -1.74
C LEU A 65 12.65 -0.04 -2.30
N MET A 66 13.36 1.07 -2.32
CA MET A 66 14.70 1.16 -2.88
C MET A 66 15.66 1.73 -1.84
N VAL A 67 16.93 1.35 -1.93
CA VAL A 67 17.97 2.00 -1.12
C VAL A 67 18.17 3.45 -1.60
N GLY A 68 18.25 4.37 -0.65
CA GLY A 68 18.60 5.76 -0.91
C GLY A 68 19.99 5.85 -1.53
N THR A 69 20.15 6.67 -2.57
CA THR A 69 21.47 6.90 -3.19
C THR A 69 21.69 8.38 -3.47
N ASN A 70 22.93 8.79 -3.76
CA ASN A 70 23.22 10.14 -4.24
C ASN A 70 22.87 10.34 -5.74
N THR A 71 22.08 9.44 -6.33
CA THR A 71 21.76 9.43 -7.76
C THR A 71 20.25 9.38 -7.93
N ILE A 72 19.74 10.17 -8.87
CA ILE A 72 18.31 10.20 -9.22
C ILE A 72 17.93 8.85 -9.85
N LYS A 73 16.93 8.17 -9.27
CA LYS A 73 16.36 6.94 -9.85
C LYS A 73 15.60 7.26 -11.13
N THR A 74 15.49 6.32 -12.06
CA THR A 74 14.65 6.46 -13.25
C THR A 74 13.31 5.76 -13.07
N LEU A 75 12.30 6.15 -13.85
CA LEU A 75 10.99 5.48 -13.84
C LEU A 75 11.10 3.96 -14.08
N PRO A 76 11.86 3.46 -15.08
CA PRO A 76 12.07 2.03 -15.26
C PRO A 76 12.71 1.35 -14.05
N GLN A 77 13.67 2.00 -13.38
CA GLN A 77 14.30 1.44 -12.18
C GLN A 77 13.29 1.29 -11.04
N VAL A 78 12.43 2.29 -10.82
CA VAL A 78 11.40 2.22 -9.78
C VAL A 78 10.35 1.15 -10.07
N LYS A 79 9.89 1.07 -11.33
CA LYS A 79 8.82 0.12 -11.74
C LYS A 79 9.28 -1.32 -11.83
N ASN A 80 10.53 -1.56 -12.25
CA ASN A 80 11.09 -2.92 -12.40
C ASN A 80 11.90 -3.36 -11.18
N ASN A 81 11.87 -2.60 -10.08
CA ASN A 81 12.57 -2.93 -8.85
C ASN A 81 12.10 -4.30 -8.31
N PRO A 82 13.02 -5.23 -8.02
CA PRO A 82 12.67 -6.54 -7.47
C PRO A 82 12.04 -6.47 -6.07
N ILE A 83 12.25 -5.38 -5.33
CA ILE A 83 11.70 -5.16 -3.99
C ILE A 83 10.42 -4.31 -4.12
N SER A 84 9.39 -4.92 -4.72
CA SER A 84 8.08 -4.30 -4.88
C SER A 84 6.97 -5.23 -4.39
N VAL A 85 5.93 -4.63 -3.82
CA VAL A 85 4.82 -5.33 -3.16
C VAL A 85 3.48 -4.72 -3.52
N LEU A 86 2.42 -5.50 -3.35
CA LEU A 86 1.04 -5.11 -3.65
C LEU A 86 0.22 -5.03 -2.36
N GLY A 87 -0.44 -3.90 -2.17
CA GLY A 87 -1.30 -3.64 -1.01
C GLY A 87 -0.54 -3.26 0.26
N GLU A 88 -1.28 -2.69 1.20
CA GLU A 88 -0.75 -2.09 2.43
C GLU A 88 -0.23 -3.16 3.40
N ASP A 89 -0.88 -4.32 3.49
CA ASP A 89 -0.44 -5.40 4.37
C ASP A 89 0.92 -5.97 3.93
N SER A 90 1.12 -6.16 2.62
CA SER A 90 2.41 -6.59 2.08
C SER A 90 3.49 -5.53 2.26
N LEU A 91 3.13 -4.25 2.16
CA LEU A 91 4.03 -3.14 2.48
C LEU A 91 4.44 -3.18 3.96
N LYS A 92 3.49 -3.33 4.88
CA LYS A 92 3.78 -3.45 6.32
C LYS A 92 4.69 -4.65 6.60
N ALA A 93 4.42 -5.80 5.98
CA ALA A 93 5.27 -7.00 6.11
C ALA A 93 6.69 -6.78 5.55
N LEU A 94 6.84 -5.97 4.51
CA LEU A 94 8.15 -5.56 3.98
C LEU A 94 8.87 -4.60 4.93
N LEU A 95 8.16 -3.58 5.42
CA LEU A 95 8.73 -2.53 6.27
C LEU A 95 9.27 -3.09 7.60
N ILE A 96 8.63 -4.09 8.21
CA ILE A 96 9.12 -4.70 9.45
C ILE A 96 10.47 -5.42 9.29
N LYS A 97 10.90 -5.68 8.06
CA LYS A 97 12.20 -6.29 7.79
C LYS A 97 13.33 -5.27 7.79
N LEU A 98 13.02 -3.97 7.74
CA LEU A 98 14.03 -2.93 7.87
C LEU A 98 14.59 -2.91 9.29
N PRO A 99 15.90 -2.67 9.45
CA PRO A 99 16.47 -2.44 10.77
C PRO A 99 15.78 -1.28 11.49
N LYS A 100 15.70 -1.36 12.83
CA LYS A 100 15.16 -0.27 13.64
C LYS A 100 16.00 1.01 13.46
N GLY A 101 15.34 2.16 13.49
CA GLY A 101 15.98 3.47 13.36
C GLY A 101 16.21 3.93 11.91
N GLU A 102 15.84 3.11 10.92
CA GLU A 102 15.95 3.51 9.51
C GLU A 102 15.01 4.65 9.14
N GLU A 103 15.48 5.49 8.22
CA GLU A 103 14.72 6.60 7.63
C GLU A 103 14.22 6.21 6.24
N ILE A 104 12.95 6.50 5.98
CA ILE A 104 12.25 6.17 4.73
C ILE A 104 11.67 7.46 4.16
N HIS A 105 12.05 7.81 2.94
CA HIS A 105 11.54 8.94 2.18
C HIS A 105 10.48 8.43 1.22
N TRP A 106 9.21 8.76 1.48
CA TRP A 106 8.11 8.41 0.60
C TRP A 106 7.93 9.51 -0.44
N ILE A 107 8.32 9.19 -1.67
CA ILE A 107 8.47 10.16 -2.74
C ILE A 107 7.12 10.40 -3.44
N GLY A 108 6.67 11.66 -3.39
CA GLY A 108 5.44 12.16 -3.99
C GLY A 108 5.61 12.88 -5.32
N GLN A 109 4.49 13.37 -5.85
CA GLN A 109 4.42 13.85 -7.23
C GLN A 109 5.15 15.16 -7.45
N GLN A 110 5.09 16.09 -6.48
CA GLN A 110 5.76 17.38 -6.58
C GLN A 110 7.28 17.21 -6.47
N ARG A 111 7.76 16.31 -5.62
CA ARG A 111 9.15 15.90 -5.52
C ARG A 111 9.65 15.30 -6.85
N LEU A 112 8.88 14.38 -7.43
CA LEU A 112 9.16 13.79 -8.74
C LEU A 112 9.13 14.82 -9.85
N TYR A 113 8.19 15.76 -9.82
CA TYR A 113 8.14 16.85 -10.77
C TYR A 113 9.42 17.67 -10.75
N ASN A 114 9.94 17.96 -9.55
CA ASN A 114 11.17 18.72 -9.40
C ASN A 114 12.43 17.95 -9.83
N THR A 115 12.43 16.61 -9.77
CA THR A 115 13.61 15.79 -10.09
C THR A 115 13.60 15.17 -11.49
N TRP A 116 12.43 14.76 -11.96
CA TRP A 116 12.21 14.04 -13.22
C TRP A 116 11.39 14.85 -14.22
N ASN A 117 11.04 16.10 -13.89
CA ASN A 117 10.06 16.88 -14.64
C ASN A 117 8.73 16.09 -14.75
N SER A 118 8.09 16.02 -15.91
CA SER A 118 6.81 15.33 -16.07
C SER A 118 6.90 13.82 -16.37
N ASP A 119 8.08 13.20 -16.38
CA ASP A 119 8.28 11.80 -16.80
C ASP A 119 8.32 10.79 -15.64
N TYR A 120 7.33 10.87 -14.74
CA TYR A 120 7.17 9.92 -13.62
C TYR A 120 5.94 9.01 -13.76
N GLY A 121 5.29 9.02 -14.93
CA GLY A 121 4.14 8.19 -15.25
C GLY A 121 2.99 8.40 -14.27
N ASN A 122 2.55 7.32 -13.62
CA ASN A 122 1.47 7.35 -12.62
C ASN A 122 1.96 7.20 -11.17
N ILE A 123 3.24 7.44 -10.89
CA ILE A 123 3.75 7.44 -9.52
C ILE A 123 3.11 8.61 -8.76
N LYS A 124 2.56 8.31 -7.59
CA LYS A 124 1.95 9.29 -6.68
C LYS A 124 1.77 8.73 -5.29
N LEU A 125 1.55 9.60 -4.32
CA LEU A 125 1.19 9.19 -2.97
C LEU A 125 -0.24 8.63 -2.93
N PRO A 126 -0.52 7.66 -2.06
CA PRO A 126 -1.88 7.20 -1.81
C PRO A 126 -2.71 8.24 -1.05
N PRO A 127 -4.04 8.05 -0.94
CA PRO A 127 -4.89 8.87 -0.10
C PRO A 127 -4.32 9.06 1.31
N ARG A 128 -4.62 10.22 1.91
CA ARG A 128 -4.06 10.60 3.21
C ARG A 128 -4.30 9.57 4.32
N ALA A 129 -5.43 8.86 4.30
CA ALA A 129 -5.72 7.79 5.25
C ALA A 129 -4.65 6.68 5.23
N ILE A 130 -4.29 6.20 4.03
CA ILE A 130 -3.23 5.18 3.85
C ILE A 130 -1.87 5.74 4.30
N GLN A 131 -1.57 7.00 3.95
CA GLN A 131 -0.31 7.62 4.37
C GLN A 131 -0.18 7.67 5.91
N LEU A 132 -1.25 8.05 6.61
CA LEU A 132 -1.29 8.11 8.06
C LEU A 132 -1.15 6.72 8.68
N GLU A 133 -1.89 5.74 8.17
CA GLU A 133 -1.83 4.36 8.65
C GLU A 133 -0.42 3.77 8.52
N ILE A 134 0.23 3.94 7.36
CA ILE A 134 1.62 3.48 7.16
C ILE A 134 2.60 4.27 8.03
N LYS A 135 2.36 5.57 8.26
CA LYS A 135 3.19 6.39 9.16
C LYS A 135 3.12 5.92 10.61
N GLU A 136 1.92 5.71 11.13
CA GLU A 136 1.69 5.17 12.48
C GLU A 136 2.29 3.77 12.62
N PHE A 137 2.16 2.94 11.59
CA PHE A 137 2.79 1.63 11.55
C PHE A 137 4.32 1.73 11.66
N CYS A 138 4.96 2.55 10.84
CA CYS A 138 6.41 2.78 10.88
C CYS A 138 6.86 3.26 12.27
N GLU A 139 6.18 4.26 12.82
CA GLU A 139 6.51 4.83 14.13
C GLU A 139 6.41 3.77 15.26
N SER A 140 5.38 2.92 15.24
CA SER A 140 5.23 1.80 16.19
C SER A 140 6.37 0.77 16.13
N ARG A 141 7.11 0.75 15.02
CA ARG A 141 8.23 -0.16 14.75
C ARG A 141 9.60 0.52 14.84
N TYR A 142 9.65 1.76 15.33
CA TYR A 142 10.86 2.57 15.41
C TYR A 142 11.48 2.86 14.03
N LEU A 143 10.65 2.98 13.00
CA LEU A 143 11.04 3.45 11.67
C LEU A 143 10.59 4.90 11.52
N LYS A 144 11.42 5.75 10.92
CA LYS A 144 11.07 7.13 10.61
C LYS A 144 10.65 7.21 9.15
N ILE A 145 9.43 7.63 8.89
CA ILE A 145 8.97 7.88 7.52
C ILE A 145 8.69 9.37 7.31
N ILE A 146 9.24 9.91 6.23
CA ILE A 146 9.10 11.30 5.79
C ILE A 146 8.35 11.26 4.47
N ILE A 147 7.22 11.94 4.40
CA ILE A 147 6.43 12.05 3.17
C ILE A 147 6.92 13.30 2.45
N GLU A 148 7.53 13.12 1.28
CA GLU A 148 8.04 14.20 0.44
C GLU A 148 7.03 14.46 -0.68
N GLU A 149 6.17 15.45 -0.52
CA GLU A 149 5.26 15.86 -1.60
C GLU A 149 6.03 16.33 -2.82
#